data_AF-A0A4Q3F4V3-F1
#
_entry.id   AF-A0A4Q3F4V3-F1
#
_cell.length_a   1.000
_cell.length_b   1.000
_cell.length_c   1.000
_cell.angle_alpha   90.00
_cell.angle_beta   90.00
_cell.angle_gamma   90.00
#
_symmetry.space_group_name_H-M   'P 1'
#
loop_
_entity.id
_entity.type
_entity.pdbx_description
1 polymer ?
#
loop_
_entity_poly.entity_id
_entity_poly.type
_entity_poly.pdbx_seq_one_letter_code
_entity_poly.pdbx_strand_id
1 'polypeptide(L)' 'VECKAPSVKITQKVFDQIARYNMVHQVPLLAVTNGLQHFFCRIDFTEKKYSFLDKLPDYEQLK' A
#
# COMPACT_ATOMS: atom_id res chain seq x y z
N VAL A 1 -2.62 4.56 5.79
CA VAL A 1 -1.93 3.34 6.27
C VAL A 1 -2.99 2.35 6.68
N GLU A 2 -2.88 1.08 6.28
CA GLU A 2 -3.80 0.01 6.65
C GLU A 2 -3.12 -0.98 7.60
N CYS A 3 -3.76 -1.28 8.72
CA CYS A 3 -3.24 -2.17 9.75
C CYS A 3 -4.08 -3.45 9.83
N LYS A 4 -3.41 -4.61 9.92
CA LYS A 4 -4.02 -5.93 10.14
C LYS A 4 -3.52 -6.53 11.45
N ALA A 5 -4.23 -7.55 11.95
CA ALA A 5 -3.80 -8.31 13.11
C ALA A 5 -2.48 -9.06 12.81
N PRO A 6 -1.57 -9.24 13.78
CA PRO A 6 -0.27 -9.89 13.57
C PRO A 6 -0.33 -11.32 13.01
N SER A 7 -1.42 -12.04 13.32
CA SER A 7 -1.67 -13.39 12.82
C SER A 7 -2.08 -13.44 11.35
N VAL A 8 -2.45 -12.31 10.75
CA VAL A 8 -2.90 -12.24 9.35
C VAL A 8 -1.69 -12.07 8.45
N LYS A 9 -1.44 -13.06 7.58
CA LYS A 9 -0.44 -12.92 6.51
C LYS A 9 -0.87 -11.83 5.53
N ILE A 10 0.03 -10.89 5.28
CA ILE A 10 -0.16 -9.90 4.22
C ILE A 10 0.11 -10.60 2.89
N THR A 11 -0.94 -10.70 2.06
CA THR A 11 -0.88 -11.37 0.75
C THR A 11 -1.34 -10.41 -0.34
N GLN A 12 -1.11 -10.77 -1.60
CA GLN A 12 -1.57 -9.97 -2.75
C GLN A 12 -3.07 -9.64 -2.69
N LYS A 13 -3.90 -10.57 -2.20
CA LYS A 13 -5.35 -10.35 -2.01
C LYS A 13 -5.67 -9.19 -1.07
N VAL A 14 -4.85 -8.95 -0.05
CA VAL A 14 -5.00 -7.82 0.87
C VAL A 14 -4.76 -6.51 0.11
N PHE A 15 -3.74 -6.46 -0.75
CA PHE A 15 -3.49 -5.28 -1.59
C PHE A 15 -4.59 -5.07 -2.63
N ASP A 16 -5.10 -6.14 -3.25
CA ASP A 16 -6.20 -6.01 -4.22
C ASP A 16 -7.49 -5.49 -3.57
N GLN A 17 -7.73 -5.83 -2.29
CA GLN A 17 -8.84 -5.27 -1.52
C GLN A 17 -8.61 -3.78 -1.24
N ILE A 18 -7.42 -3.41 -0.79
CA ILE A 18 -7.10 -2.03 -0.42
C ILE A 18 -7.07 -1.13 -1.67
N ALA A 19 -6.48 -1.61 -2.78
CA ALA A 19 -6.41 -0.88 -4.04
C ALA A 19 -7.82 -0.55 -4.57
N ARG A 20 -8.77 -1.50 -4.47
CA ARG A 20 -10.18 -1.25 -4.84
C ARG A 20 -10.82 -0.16 -3.99
N TYR A 21 -10.63 -0.20 -2.67
CA TYR A 21 -11.10 0.89 -1.79
C TYR A 21 -10.43 2.22 -2.11
N ASN A 22 -9.14 2.18 -2.41
CA ASN A 22 -8.34 3.36 -2.69
C ASN A 22 -8.64 3.99 -4.05
N MET A 23 -9.42 3.34 -4.92
CA MET A 23 -9.94 3.99 -6.14
C MET A 23 -10.82 5.21 -5.82
N VAL A 24 -11.47 5.23 -4.66
CA VAL A 24 -12.31 6.36 -4.22
C VAL A 24 -11.46 7.51 -3.68
N HIS A 25 -10.47 7.20 -2.84
CA HIS A 25 -9.64 8.22 -2.17
C HIS A 25 -8.44 8.66 -2.99
N GLN A 26 -8.10 7.93 -4.05
CA GLN A 26 -6.98 8.20 -4.97
C GLN A 26 -5.64 8.47 -4.28
N VAL A 27 -5.36 7.77 -3.17
CA VAL A 27 -4.10 7.97 -2.44
C VAL A 27 -2.94 7.36 -3.22
N PRO A 28 -1.89 8.12 -3.58
CA PRO A 28 -0.81 7.63 -4.43
C PRO A 28 0.13 6.64 -3.72
N LEU A 29 0.21 6.70 -2.39
CA LEU A 29 1.08 5.85 -1.58
C LEU A 29 0.27 5.10 -0.53
N LEU A 30 0.38 3.78 -0.53
CA LEU A 30 -0.23 2.91 0.46
C LEU A 30 0.86 2.20 1.28
N ALA A 31 0.55 2.01 2.55
CA ALA A 31 1.35 1.23 3.48
C ALA A 31 0.43 0.22 4.17
N VAL A 32 0.83 -1.05 4.18
CA VAL A 32 0.11 -2.16 4.79
C VAL A 32 1.02 -2.86 5.78
N THR A 33 0.53 -3.09 6.99
CA THR A 33 1.31 -3.76 8.04
C THR A 33 0.46 -4.63 8.93
N ASN A 34 1.08 -5.68 9.47
CA ASN A 34 0.54 -6.52 10.54
C ASN A 34 1.44 -6.46 11.80
N GLY A 35 2.35 -5.49 11.88
CA GLY A 35 3.31 -5.34 12.97
C GLY A 35 4.53 -6.25 12.90
N LEU A 36 4.51 -7.32 12.10
CA LEU A 36 5.67 -8.20 11.84
C LEU A 36 6.24 -7.99 10.44
N GLN A 37 5.38 -7.68 9.49
CA GLN A 37 5.70 -7.42 8.10
C GLN A 37 5.11 -6.07 7.70
N HIS A 38 5.85 -5.35 6.89
CA HIS A 38 5.51 -4.04 6.38
C HIS A 38 5.72 -4.04 4.88
N PHE A 39 4.73 -3.56 4.15
CA PHE A 39 4.78 -3.45 2.71
C PHE A 39 4.27 -2.09 2.29
N PHE A 40 4.95 -1.52 1.30
CA PHE A 40 4.63 -0.21 0.76
C PHE A 40 4.35 -0.38 -0.73
N CYS A 41 3.35 0.32 -1.24
CA CYS A 41 3.11 0.34 -2.68
C CYS A 41 2.67 1.73 -3.15
N ARG A 42 3.11 2.06 -4.36
CA ARG A 42 2.62 3.23 -5.09
C ARG A 42 1.53 2.77 -6.05
N ILE A 43 0.44 3.51 -6.13
CA ILE A 43 -0.61 3.28 -7.12
C ILE A 43 -0.46 4.29 -8.25
N ASP A 44 -0.38 3.77 -9.46
CA ASP A 44 -0.55 4.52 -10.69
C ASP A 44 -2.01 4.41 -11.13
N PHE A 45 -2.76 5.50 -10.96
CA PHE A 45 -4.17 5.55 -11.35
C PHE A 45 -4.37 5.68 -12.86
N THR A 46 -3.36 6.16 -13.60
CA THR A 46 -3.39 6.27 -15.06
C THR A 46 -3.28 4.91 -15.70
N GLU A 47 -2.31 4.11 -15.25
CA GLU A 47 -2.12 2.73 -15.74
C GLU A 47 -2.94 1.68 -14.98
N LYS A 48 -3.62 2.07 -13.89
CA LYS A 48 -4.31 1.17 -12.95
C LYS A 48 -3.41 0.05 -12.43
N LYS A 49 -2.14 0.39 -12.17
CA LYS A 49 -1.14 -0.54 -11.64
C LYS A 49 -0.71 -0.12 -10.26
N TYR A 50 -0.20 -1.07 -9.50
CA TYR A 50 0.51 -0.78 -8.27
C TYR A 50 1.89 -1.40 -8.31
N SER A 51 2.86 -0.69 -7.77
CA SER A 51 4.26 -1.13 -7.68
C SER A 51 4.67 -1.18 -6.23
N PHE A 52 5.27 -2.30 -5.82
CA PHE A 52 5.82 -2.42 -4.47
C PHE A 52 7.08 -1.56 -4.34
N LEU A 53 7.24 -0.96 -3.16
CA LEU A 53 8.38 -0.17 -2.80
C LEU A 53 9.13 -0.90 -1.68
N ASP A 54 10.43 -1.12 -1.87
CA ASP A 54 11.28 -1.75 -0.86
C ASP A 54 11.45 -0.87 0.39
N LYS A 55 11.38 0.45 0.21
CA LYS A 55 11.42 1.44 1.29
C LYS A 55 10.42 2.55 1.04
N LEU A 56 9.94 3.16 2.12
CA LEU A 56 9.18 4.40 2.01
C LEU A 56 10.09 5.50 1.41
N PRO A 57 9.58 6.32 0.49
CA PRO A 57 10.29 7.51 0.05
C PRO A 57 10.47 8.46 1.23
N ASP A 58 11.57 9.19 1.25
CA ASP A 58 11.78 10.24 2.26
C ASP A 58 10.69 11.30 2.12
N TYR A 59 10.35 11.95 3.24
CA TYR A 59 9.29 12.97 3.25
C TYR A 59 9.56 14.10 2.23
N GLU A 60 10.83 14.47 2.06
CA GLU A 60 11.26 15.46 1.06
C GLU A 60 10.99 15.02 -0.39
N GLN A 61 10.87 13.71 -0.66
CA GLN A 61 10.55 13.16 -1.99
C GLN A 61 9.04 13.06 -2.27
N LEU A 62 8.19 13.46 -1.30
CA LEU A 62 6.73 13.45 -1.42
C LEU A 62 6.12 14.82 -1.76
N LYS A 63 6.96 15.85 -1.95
CA LYS A 63 6.54 17.20 -2.37
C LYS A 63 6.16 17.27 -3.85
#